data_AF-A0A419E9Z9-F1
#
_entry.id   AF-A0A419E9Z9-F1
#
_cell.length_a   1.000
_cell.length_b   1.000
_cell.length_c   1.000
_cell.angle_alpha   90.00
_cell.angle_beta   90.00
_cell.angle_gamma   90.00
#
_symmetry.space_group_name_H-M   'P 1'
#
loop_
_entity.id
_entity.type
_entity.pdbx_description
1 polymer ?
#
loop_
_entity_poly.entity_id
_entity_poly.type
_entity_poly.pdbx_seq_one_letter_code
_entity_poly.pdbx_strand_id
1 'polypeptide(L)'
;MYGKGILKGLRVTWNRFWNTYIEDISWLLQGKKRYYTKEGVEHRSSKNTRGIFTVQYPEEQLIAPEEFRYVPFLVYDEGAEGKKEVRCTSCGICAK
;
A
#
# COMPACT_ATOMS: atom_id res chain seq x y z
N MET A 1 -26.66 30.46 16.32
CA MET A 1 -25.87 30.20 15.10
C MET A 1 -24.36 30.47 15.27
N TYR A 2 -23.78 30.31 16.47
CA TYR A 2 -22.33 30.31 16.65
C TYR A 2 -21.97 29.13 17.56
N GLY A 3 -21.06 28.24 17.13
CA GLY A 3 -20.56 27.12 17.93
C GLY A 3 -21.08 25.71 17.58
N LYS A 4 -22.36 25.51 17.22
CA LYS A 4 -22.87 24.14 16.88
C LYS A 4 -22.14 23.49 15.70
N GLY A 5 -21.77 24.27 14.69
CA GLY A 5 -20.99 23.78 13.54
C GLY A 5 -19.56 23.39 13.93
N ILE A 6 -18.92 24.20 14.77
CA ILE A 6 -17.56 23.96 15.28
C ILE A 6 -17.53 22.70 16.16
N LEU A 7 -18.49 22.59 17.09
CA LEU A 7 -18.63 21.42 17.97
C LEU A 7 -18.89 20.14 17.15
N LYS A 8 -19.68 20.24 16.07
CA LYS A 8 -19.91 19.11 15.15
C LYS A 8 -18.62 18.72 14.42
N GLY A 9 -17.83 19.68 13.94
CA GLY A 9 -16.54 19.44 13.30
C GLY A 9 -15.54 18.77 14.24
N LEU A 10 -15.35 19.34 15.44
CA LEU A 10 -14.46 18.79 16.47
C LEU A 10 -14.89 17.41 16.97
N ARG A 11 -16.20 17.15 17.03
CA ARG A 11 -16.70 15.82 17.38
C ARG A 11 -16.33 14.77 16.33
N VAL A 12 -16.32 15.13 15.05
CA VAL A 12 -15.93 14.18 13.99
C VAL A 12 -14.44 13.85 14.08
N THR A 13 -13.58 14.85 14.26
CA THR A 13 -12.14 14.62 14.40
C THR A 13 -11.82 13.81 15.66
N TRP A 14 -12.47 14.13 16.78
CA TRP A 14 -12.37 13.36 18.02
C TRP A 14 -12.74 11.89 17.83
N ASN A 15 -13.87 11.61 17.16
CA ASN A 15 -14.28 10.24 16.88
C ASN A 15 -13.27 9.51 15.97
N ARG A 16 -12.74 10.19 14.94
CA ARG A 16 -11.73 9.60 14.03
C ARG A 16 -10.41 9.30 14.75
N PHE A 17 -10.01 10.17 15.67
CA PHE A 17 -8.83 9.98 16.51
C PHE A 17 -8.96 8.71 17.36
N TRP A 18 -10.03 8.60 18.15
CA TRP A 18 -10.24 7.42 19.00
C TRP A 18 -10.43 6.12 18.21
N ASN A 19 -11.14 6.17 17.08
CA ASN A 19 -11.29 5.01 16.21
C ASN A 19 -9.94 4.43 15.74
N THR A 20 -8.90 5.25 15.64
CA THR A 20 -7.56 4.77 15.25
C THR A 20 -6.97 3.85 16.31
N TYR A 21 -6.99 4.28 17.57
CA TYR A 21 -6.46 3.50 18.69
C TYR A 21 -7.32 2.29 19.03
N ILE A 22 -8.65 2.42 18.95
CA ILE A 22 -9.57 1.29 19.19
C ILE A 22 -9.34 0.19 18.16
N GLU A 23 -9.14 0.55 16.90
CA GLU A 23 -8.84 -0.41 15.84
C GLU A 23 -7.47 -1.09 16.07
N ASP A 24 -6.44 -0.35 16.49
CA ASP A 24 -5.14 -0.94 16.85
C ASP A 24 -5.25 -1.95 17.99
N ILE A 25 -6.04 -1.63 19.02
CA ILE A 25 -6.32 -2.55 20.14
C ILE A 25 -7.09 -3.78 19.64
N SER A 26 -8.08 -3.60 18.76
CA SER A 26 -8.86 -4.71 18.21
C SER A 26 -7.97 -5.71 17.46
N TRP A 27 -7.03 -5.21 16.66
CA TRP A 27 -6.05 -6.05 15.94
C TRP A 27 -5.11 -6.79 16.89
N LEU A 28 -4.64 -6.09 17.93
CA LEU A 28 -3.80 -6.69 18.97
C LEU A 28 -4.55 -7.81 19.73
N LEU A 29 -5.82 -7.59 20.08
CA LEU A 29 -6.66 -8.60 20.73
C LEU A 29 -6.96 -9.81 19.84
N GLN A 30 -7.03 -9.61 18.52
CA GLN A 30 -7.16 -10.69 17.54
C GLN A 30 -5.84 -11.46 17.31
N GLY A 31 -4.74 -11.07 17.97
CA GLY A 31 -3.43 -11.68 17.81
C GLY A 31 -2.77 -11.38 16.45
N LYS A 32 -3.31 -10.43 15.67
CA LYS A 32 -2.80 -10.08 14.35
C LYS A 32 -1.98 -8.80 14.41
N LYS A 33 -0.87 -8.76 13.67
CA LYS A 33 -0.07 -7.54 13.52
C LYS A 33 -0.68 -6.67 12.42
N ARG A 34 -1.12 -5.45 12.77
CA ARG A 34 -1.70 -4.47 11.82
C ARG A 34 -0.65 -3.79 10.94
N TYR A 35 0.55 -3.58 11.48
CA TYR A 35 1.66 -2.90 10.81
C TYR A 35 2.71 -3.91 10.35
N TYR A 36 3.40 -3.61 9.25
CA TYR A 36 4.48 -4.41 8.67
C TYR A 36 4.07 -5.82 8.21
N THR A 37 2.78 -6.04 7.97
CA THR A 37 2.25 -7.30 7.44
C THR A 37 1.48 -7.03 6.16
N LYS A 38 1.53 -7.98 5.23
CA LYS A 38 0.78 -7.90 3.97
C LYS A 38 -0.73 -7.77 4.25
N GLU A 39 -1.27 -8.61 5.14
CA GLU A 39 -2.69 -8.55 5.53
C GLU A 39 -3.10 -7.20 6.14
N GLY A 40 -2.25 -6.61 6.98
CA GLY A 40 -2.52 -5.32 7.62
C GLY A 40 -2.47 -4.15 6.64
N VAL A 41 -1.59 -4.20 5.63
CA VAL A 41 -1.53 -3.24 4.53
C VAL A 41 -2.73 -3.38 3.59
N GLU A 42 -3.13 -4.62 3.24
CA GLU A 42 -4.34 -4.89 2.45
C GLU A 42 -5.59 -4.37 3.15
N HIS A 43 -5.72 -4.64 4.45
CA HIS A 43 -6.85 -4.17 5.23
C HIS A 43 -6.94 -2.64 5.29
N ARG A 44 -5.81 -1.94 5.47
CA ARG A 44 -5.75 -0.46 5.45
C ARG A 44 -5.97 0.14 4.07
N SER A 45 -5.66 -0.60 3.02
CA SER A 45 -5.94 -0.21 1.63
C SER A 45 -7.40 -0.48 1.23
N SER A 46 -8.17 -1.19 2.07
CA SER A 46 -9.56 -1.55 1.81
C SER A 46 -10.57 -0.48 2.23
N LYS A 47 -11.78 -0.53 1.66
CA LYS A 47 -12.90 0.35 2.04
C LYS A 47 -13.38 0.14 3.49
N ASN A 48 -13.06 -1.00 4.09
CA ASN A 48 -13.53 -1.36 5.43
C ASN A 48 -12.62 -0.82 6.54
N THR A 49 -11.51 -0.16 6.20
CA THR A 49 -10.57 0.34 7.19
C THR A 49 -11.17 1.41 8.10
N ARG A 50 -10.80 1.36 9.38
CA ARG A 50 -11.15 2.38 10.38
C ARG A 50 -9.88 2.96 10.99
N GLY A 51 -9.90 4.27 11.21
CA GLY A 51 -8.75 5.00 11.75
C GLY A 51 -7.72 5.33 10.67
N ILE A 52 -6.44 5.07 10.95
CA ILE A 52 -5.33 5.39 10.06
C ILE A 52 -5.36 4.50 8.80
N PHE A 53 -5.38 5.15 7.64
CA PHE A 53 -5.43 4.52 6.31
C PHE A 53 -4.15 4.73 5.50
N THR A 54 -3.16 5.42 6.08
CA THR A 54 -1.85 5.65 5.43
C THR A 54 -0.86 4.54 5.79
N VAL A 55 0.19 4.42 4.98
CA VAL A 55 1.40 3.63 5.27
C VAL A 55 2.55 4.56 5.66
N GLN A 56 3.53 4.04 6.39
CA GLN A 56 4.74 4.76 6.78
C GLN A 56 5.84 4.47 5.78
N TYR A 57 5.96 5.27 4.72
CA TYR A 57 7.06 5.15 3.78
C TYR A 57 8.32 5.80 4.36
N PRO A 58 9.52 5.19 4.28
CA PRO A 58 9.87 4.00 3.49
C PRO A 58 9.77 2.65 4.21
N GLU A 59 9.51 2.62 5.52
CA GLU A 59 9.55 1.41 6.35
C GLU A 59 8.46 0.39 5.97
N GLU A 60 7.34 0.88 5.44
CA GLU A 60 6.21 0.10 4.97
C GLU A 60 5.76 0.57 3.58
N GLN A 61 5.70 -0.37 2.64
CA GLN A 61 5.33 -0.12 1.25
C GLN A 61 3.94 -0.67 0.93
N LEU A 62 3.27 -0.03 -0.03
CA LEU A 62 2.02 -0.55 -0.60
C LEU A 62 2.31 -1.79 -1.44
N ILE A 63 1.30 -2.66 -1.54
CA ILE A 63 1.39 -3.85 -2.36
C ILE A 63 1.21 -3.44 -3.81
N ALA A 64 2.28 -3.57 -4.60
CA ALA A 64 2.23 -3.31 -6.02
C ALA A 64 1.43 -4.41 -6.73
N PRO A 65 0.53 -4.06 -7.67
CA PRO A 65 -0.13 -5.04 -8.51
C PRO A 65 0.88 -5.69 -9.47
N GLU A 66 0.53 -6.85 -10.04
CA GLU A 66 1.43 -7.55 -10.98
C GLU A 66 1.65 -6.75 -12.27
N GLU A 67 0.62 -6.04 -12.72
CA GLU A 67 0.67 -5.15 -13.88
C GLU A 67 1.31 -3.77 -13.59
N PHE A 68 1.96 -3.60 -12.44
CA PHE A 68 2.60 -2.34 -12.08
C PHE A 68 3.71 -1.97 -13.08
N ARG A 69 3.56 -0.80 -13.68
CA ARG A 69 4.52 -0.29 -14.66
C ARG A 69 5.65 0.43 -13.93
N TYR A 70 6.85 -0.16 -13.98
CA TYR A 70 8.06 0.42 -13.42
C TYR A 70 9.08 0.75 -14.53
N VAL A 71 10.29 1.11 -14.13
CA VAL A 71 11.40 1.40 -15.05
C VAL A 71 11.59 0.20 -16.00
N PRO A 72 11.53 0.41 -17.32
CA PRO A 72 11.63 -0.69 -18.28
C PRO A 72 13.01 -1.35 -18.19
N PHE A 73 13.04 -2.67 -18.27
CA PHE A 73 14.26 -3.47 -18.29
C PHE A 73 14.23 -4.48 -19.44
N LEU A 74 15.40 -4.91 -19.88
CA LEU A 74 15.52 -5.91 -20.94
C LEU A 74 15.37 -7.32 -20.35
N VAL A 75 14.39 -8.06 -20.86
CA VAL A 75 14.16 -9.46 -20.49
C VAL A 75 15.20 -10.35 -21.19
N TYR A 76 15.71 -11.36 -20.47
CA TYR A 76 16.66 -12.35 -20.97
C TYR A 76 16.21 -13.77 -20.64
N ASP A 77 16.68 -14.74 -21.42
CA ASP A 77 16.56 -16.16 -21.17
C ASP A 77 17.88 -16.72 -20.65
N GLU A 78 17.81 -17.77 -19.82
CA GLU A 78 18.98 -18.48 -19.28
C GLU A 78 19.40 -19.60 -20.24
N GLY A 79 20.53 -19.40 -20.92
CA GLY A 79 21.12 -20.38 -21.84
C GLY A 79 21.99 -21.43 -21.13
N ALA A 80 22.57 -22.33 -21.92
CA ALA A 80 23.57 -23.28 -21.43
C ALA A 80 24.72 -22.52 -20.73
N GLU A 81 25.19 -23.05 -19.60
CA GLU A 81 26.26 -22.46 -18.77
C GLU A 81 25.94 -21.10 -18.13
N GLY A 82 24.65 -20.73 -18.00
CA GLY A 82 24.24 -19.51 -17.30
C GLY A 82 24.45 -18.23 -18.11
N LYS A 83 24.67 -18.35 -19.42
CA LYS A 83 24.74 -17.21 -20.33
C LYS A 83 23.37 -16.54 -20.45
N LYS A 84 23.34 -15.22 -20.26
CA LYS A 84 22.12 -14.41 -20.40
C LYS A 84 21.91 -14.02 -21.86
N GLU A 85 20.87 -14.56 -22.50
CA GLU A 85 20.50 -14.23 -23.87
C GLU A 85 19.34 -13.22 -23.88
N VAL A 86 19.61 -11.99 -24.32
CA VAL A 86 18.63 -10.89 -24.28
C VAL A 86 17.58 -11.07 -25.39
N ARG A 87 16.29 -10.91 -25.08
CA ARG A 87 15.18 -11.09 -26.05
C ARG A 87 15.04 -9.97 -27.09
N CYS A 88 15.70 -8.84 -26.89
CA CYS A 88 15.65 -7.70 -27.79
C CYS A 88 16.39 -8.01 -29.11
N THR A 89 15.69 -7.86 -30.24
CA THR A 89 16.26 -8.04 -31.58
C THR A 89 16.65 -6.73 -32.27
N SER A 90 16.62 -5.60 -31.54
CA SER A 90 16.87 -4.26 -32.10
C SER A 90 15.95 -3.87 -33.27
N CYS A 91 14.71 -4.40 -33.30
CA CYS A 91 13.74 -4.16 -34.38
C CYS A 91 13.17 -2.72 -34.42
N GLY A 92 13.40 -1.92 -33.37
CA GLY A 92 12.98 -0.51 -33.31
C GLY A 92 11.51 -0.26 -32.95
N ILE A 93 10.69 -1.28 -32.74
CA ILE A 93 9.24 -1.09 -32.47
C ILE A 93 8.93 -0.35 -31.17
N CYS A 94 9.82 -0.41 -30.18
CA CYS A 94 9.67 0.30 -28.90
C CYS A 94 10.05 1.79 -28.96
N ALA A 95 10.79 2.21 -30.00
CA ALA A 95 11.29 3.57 -30.17
C ALA A 95 10.56 4.34 -31.28
N LYS A 96 9.80 3.63 -32.12
CA LYS A 96 8.97 4.18 -33.19
C LYS A 96 7.59 4.54 -32.66
#